data_AF-A0A376KK44-F1
#
_entry.id   AF-A0A376KK44-F1
#
_cell.length_a   1.000
_cell.length_b   1.000
_cell.length_c   1.000
_cell.angle_alpha   90.00
_cell.angle_beta   90.00
_cell.angle_gamma   90.00
#
_symmetry.space_group_name_H-M   'P 1'
#
loop_
_entity.id
_entity.type
_entity.pdbx_description
1 polymer ?
#
loop_
_entity_poly.entity_id
_entity_poly.type
_entity_poly.pdbx_seq_one_letter_code
_entity_poly.pdbx_strand_id
1 'polypeptide(L)'
;MIQDAFVRQRARQLYWQGYPPAEISRLMGINPNTIYAWKKRDQWDETPPVQRVTQSIDARLIQLTEKQNKTGGDFKEIDLLTRQLKKLHDGQPDAAATGKKGRAKKLKNHFTPEQIAALREKIISRLEWHQRGWFDSLTLCSEAGIRNRMILKSRQIGATWYFAQEALLMALRDDVAQPYQRNQIFLSASRRQAFQFKSIIQKAAAEVDVELKGGDKIILSNGAELHFLGTSAATAQSYTGNFYFDEFFWVSRFAELRKVAGAMATLSGLRRTYFSTPSTETHEAYVYWNGDRWNEKKAAHKRQRFSVDWKTLHNGLICPDRTWRQIVTPGRCG
;
A
#
# COMPACT_ATOMS: atom_id res chain seq x y z
N MET A 1 19.74 27.17 10.66
CA MET A 1 19.94 25.70 10.57
C MET A 1 20.89 25.25 9.45
N ILE A 2 21.24 26.07 8.44
CA ILE A 2 22.25 25.71 7.41
C ILE A 2 23.69 25.95 7.91
N GLN A 3 23.90 27.00 8.70
CA GLN A 3 25.21 27.41 9.22
C GLN A 3 25.83 26.37 10.18
N ASP A 4 25.02 25.68 10.97
CA ASP A 4 25.46 24.69 11.97
C ASP A 4 26.05 23.41 11.33
N ALA A 5 25.52 23.00 10.16
CA ALA A 5 26.02 21.83 9.43
C ALA A 5 27.42 22.07 8.83
N PHE A 6 27.62 23.24 8.23
CA PHE A 6 28.91 23.64 7.66
C PHE A 6 29.99 23.79 8.74
N VAL A 7 29.64 24.43 9.85
CA VAL A 7 30.53 24.63 11.01
C VAL A 7 30.95 23.27 11.60
N ARG A 8 30.01 22.34 11.77
CA ARG A 8 30.30 20.98 12.26
C ARG A 8 31.20 20.17 11.30
N GLN A 9 31.00 20.30 9.99
CA GLN A 9 31.85 19.64 8.99
C GLN A 9 33.28 20.18 9.01
N ARG A 10 33.44 21.51 9.14
CA ARG A 10 34.76 22.15 9.24
C ARG A 10 35.51 21.73 10.51
N ALA A 11 34.82 21.64 11.65
CA ALA A 11 35.40 21.13 12.89
C ALA A 11 35.90 19.69 12.76
N ARG A 12 35.14 18.83 12.07
CA ARG A 12 35.53 17.44 11.78
C ARG A 12 36.79 17.36 10.91
N GLN A 13 36.91 18.22 9.90
CA GLN A 13 38.10 18.27 9.05
C GLN A 13 39.36 18.67 9.82
N LEU A 14 39.28 19.70 10.67
CA LEU A 14 40.39 20.12 11.53
C LEU A 14 40.80 18.99 12.48
N TYR A 15 39.83 18.25 13.03
CA TYR A 15 40.14 17.08 13.85
C TYR A 15 40.95 16.02 13.11
N TRP A 16 40.58 15.70 11.86
CA TRP A 16 41.34 14.74 11.05
C TRP A 16 42.68 15.27 10.53
N GLN A 17 42.91 16.58 10.59
CA GLN A 17 44.23 17.19 10.35
C GLN A 17 45.16 17.09 11.57
N GLY A 18 44.68 16.55 12.70
CA GLY A 18 45.48 16.33 13.91
C GLY A 18 45.28 17.37 15.00
N TYR A 19 44.42 18.37 14.81
CA TYR A 19 44.13 19.36 15.84
C TYR A 19 43.31 18.75 16.98
N PRO A 20 43.72 18.87 18.26
CA PRO A 20 42.93 18.40 19.38
C PRO A 20 41.65 19.27 19.54
N PRO A 21 40.55 18.73 20.10
CA PRO A 21 39.28 19.46 20.23
C PRO A 21 39.38 20.82 20.93
N ALA A 22 40.34 20.97 21.87
CA ALA A 22 40.61 22.23 22.55
C ALA A 22 41.20 23.30 21.62
N GLU A 23 42.02 22.92 20.64
CA GLU A 23 42.61 23.82 19.67
C GLU A 23 41.61 24.19 18.57
N ILE A 24 40.80 23.22 18.12
CA ILE A 24 39.67 23.47 17.20
C ILE A 24 38.69 24.48 17.81
N SER A 25 38.40 24.34 19.10
CA SER A 25 37.56 25.28 19.85
C SER A 25 38.09 26.71 19.75
N ARG A 26 39.40 26.91 19.94
CA ARG A 26 40.07 28.22 19.83
C ARG A 26 40.05 28.75 18.39
N LEU A 27 40.36 27.91 17.40
CA LEU A 27 40.43 28.28 15.99
C LEU A 27 39.06 28.66 15.40
N MET A 28 37.99 28.04 15.89
CA MET A 28 36.64 28.22 15.33
C MET A 28 35.71 29.08 16.21
N GLY A 29 36.14 29.44 17.42
CA GLY A 29 35.30 30.16 18.38
C GLY A 29 34.09 29.35 18.89
N ILE A 30 34.18 28.02 18.88
CA ILE A 30 33.09 27.11 19.27
C ILE A 30 33.35 26.58 20.67
N ASN A 31 32.30 26.44 21.49
CA ASN A 31 32.41 25.85 22.82
C ASN A 31 33.05 24.44 22.76
N PRO A 32 34.09 24.13 23.56
CA PRO A 32 34.77 22.84 23.55
C PRO A 32 33.82 21.65 23.75
N ASN A 33 32.81 21.79 24.61
CA ASN A 33 31.84 20.73 24.90
C ASN A 33 31.02 20.35 23.66
N THR A 34 30.72 21.33 22.80
CA THR A 34 30.02 21.09 21.54
C THR A 34 30.88 20.26 20.59
N ILE A 35 32.19 20.52 20.51
CA ILE A 35 33.12 19.76 19.68
C ILE A 35 33.27 18.33 20.19
N TYR A 36 33.41 18.14 21.52
CA TYR A 36 33.43 16.81 22.13
C TYR A 36 32.12 16.03 21.89
N ALA A 37 30.97 16.70 21.99
CA ALA A 37 29.67 16.11 21.70
C ALA A 37 29.56 15.66 20.24
N TRP A 38 30.04 16.45 19.29
CA TRP A 38 30.07 16.07 17.87
C TRP A 38 31.04 14.93 17.59
N LYS A 39 32.26 14.99 18.13
CA LYS A 39 33.28 13.93 18.03
C LYS A 39 32.73 12.59 18.48
N LYS A 40 32.03 12.56 19.62
CA LYS A 40 31.38 11.36 20.17
C LYS A 40 30.19 10.91 19.33
N ARG A 41 29.29 11.83 18.98
CA ARG A 41 28.05 11.51 18.24
C ARG A 41 28.31 10.96 16.84
N ASP A 42 29.32 11.49 16.15
CA ASP A 42 29.69 11.10 14.78
C ASP A 42 30.88 10.15 14.73
N GLN A 43 31.38 9.69 15.88
CA GLN A 43 32.45 8.71 15.98
C GLN A 43 33.68 9.09 15.13
N TRP A 44 34.17 10.33 15.28
CA TRP A 44 35.25 10.86 14.42
C TRP A 44 36.54 10.03 14.48
N ASP A 45 36.81 9.40 15.64
CA ASP A 45 37.95 8.50 15.84
C ASP A 45 37.84 7.21 15.05
N GLU A 46 36.62 6.67 14.94
CA GLU A 46 36.32 5.38 14.33
C GLU A 46 36.20 5.47 12.80
N THR A 47 36.20 6.68 12.24
CA THR A 47 36.14 6.87 10.79
C THR A 47 37.43 6.34 10.14
N PRO A 48 37.39 5.34 9.23
CA PRO A 48 38.58 4.78 8.60
C PRO A 48 39.36 5.81 7.76
N PRO A 49 40.71 5.75 7.69
CA PRO A 49 41.53 6.68 6.92
C PRO A 49 41.10 6.82 5.45
N VAL A 50 40.72 5.73 4.78
CA VAL A 50 40.22 5.77 3.40
C VAL A 50 38.95 6.61 3.30
N GLN A 51 38.01 6.45 4.24
CA GLN A 51 36.78 7.23 4.24
C GLN A 51 37.03 8.72 4.49
N ARG A 52 38.03 9.07 5.33
CA ARG A 52 38.46 10.46 5.55
C ARG A 52 39.01 11.08 4.26
N VAL A 53 39.92 10.36 3.60
CA VAL A 53 40.54 10.80 2.33
C VAL A 53 39.51 10.92 1.21
N THR A 54 38.58 9.97 1.09
CA THR A 54 37.49 10.03 0.11
C THR A 54 36.61 11.27 0.31
N GLN A 55 36.26 11.62 1.55
CA GLN A 55 35.45 12.82 1.82
C GLN A 55 36.21 14.12 1.49
N SER A 56 37.53 14.15 1.72
CA SER A 56 38.36 15.31 1.34
C SER A 56 38.50 15.45 -0.18
N ILE A 57 38.64 14.34 -0.91
CA ILE A 57 38.67 14.31 -2.37
C ILE A 57 37.33 14.80 -2.94
N ASP A 58 36.21 14.30 -2.43
CA ASP A 58 34.86 14.67 -2.86
C ASP A 58 34.58 16.17 -2.65
N ALA A 59 34.90 16.69 -1.46
CA ALA A 59 34.77 18.12 -1.18
C ALA A 59 35.63 19.00 -2.11
N ARG A 60 36.83 18.54 -2.48
CA ARG A 60 37.71 19.25 -3.41
C ARG A 60 37.20 19.19 -4.85
N LEU A 61 36.65 18.06 -5.26
CA LEU A 61 36.02 17.91 -6.58
C LEU A 61 34.82 18.84 -6.74
N ILE A 62 33.96 18.93 -5.73
CA ILE A 62 32.82 19.88 -5.72
C ILE A 62 33.32 21.32 -5.91
N GLN A 63 34.31 21.75 -5.12
CA GLN A 63 34.89 23.10 -5.25
C GLN A 63 35.48 23.38 -6.63
N LEU A 64 36.24 22.43 -7.19
CA LEU A 64 36.85 22.59 -8.51
C LEU A 64 35.79 22.61 -9.61
N THR A 65 34.70 21.86 -9.45
CA THR A 65 33.61 21.78 -10.42
C THR A 65 32.76 23.04 -10.43
N GLU A 66 32.57 23.68 -9.28
CA GLU A 66 31.82 24.93 -9.14
C GLU A 66 32.62 26.20 -9.50
N LYS A 67 33.95 26.09 -9.67
CA LYS A 67 34.80 27.23 -10.08
C LYS A 67 34.38 27.75 -11.46
N GLN A 68 34.03 29.03 -11.57
CA GLN A 68 33.56 29.64 -12.82
C GLN A 68 34.64 29.70 -13.92
N ASN A 69 35.85 30.14 -13.57
CA ASN A 69 36.97 30.23 -14.52
C ASN A 69 37.98 29.10 -14.28
N LYS A 70 37.77 27.95 -14.93
CA LYS A 70 38.66 26.79 -14.84
C LYS A 70 39.88 26.95 -15.73
N THR A 71 41.05 26.63 -15.19
CA THR A 71 42.34 26.60 -15.88
C THR A 71 42.67 25.16 -16.30
N GLY A 72 43.65 24.98 -17.18
CA GLY A 72 44.16 23.64 -17.53
C GLY A 72 44.67 22.84 -16.32
N GLY A 73 45.18 23.53 -15.29
CA GLY A 73 45.56 22.91 -14.02
C GLY A 73 44.36 22.35 -13.25
N ASP A 74 43.22 23.06 -13.24
CA ASP A 74 42.01 22.62 -12.55
C ASP A 74 41.43 21.35 -13.19
N PHE A 75 41.41 21.27 -14.53
CA PHE A 75 40.96 20.06 -15.24
C PHE A 75 41.87 18.85 -14.96
N LYS A 76 43.18 19.07 -14.86
CA LYS A 76 44.14 18.01 -14.52
C LYS A 76 43.97 17.55 -13.08
N GLU A 77 43.70 18.46 -12.14
CA GLU A 77 43.42 18.13 -10.74
C GLU A 77 42.13 17.31 -10.63
N ILE A 78 41.04 17.70 -11.32
CA ILE A 78 39.79 16.94 -11.37
C ILE A 78 40.02 15.51 -11.89
N ASP A 79 40.76 15.34 -12.98
CA ASP A 79 41.04 14.04 -13.58
C ASP A 79 41.91 13.16 -12.66
N LEU A 80 42.92 13.74 -12.00
CA LEU A 80 43.74 13.02 -11.02
C LEU A 80 42.94 12.59 -9.78
N LEU A 81 42.13 13.49 -9.21
CA LEU A 81 41.27 13.22 -8.07
C LEU A 81 40.21 12.16 -8.39
N THR A 82 39.61 12.22 -9.58
CA THR A 82 38.62 11.22 -10.04
C THR A 82 39.27 9.85 -10.23
N ARG A 83 40.50 9.78 -10.76
CA ARG A 83 41.25 8.53 -10.88
C ARG A 83 41.69 7.96 -9.52
N GLN A 84 42.10 8.81 -8.59
CA GLN A 84 42.40 8.38 -7.23
C GLN A 84 41.16 7.85 -6.51
N LEU A 85 40.01 8.51 -6.67
CA LEU A 85 38.73 8.05 -6.15
C LEU A 85 38.37 6.66 -6.69
N LYS A 86 38.53 6.45 -8.00
CA LYS A 86 38.32 5.15 -8.64
C LYS A 86 39.27 4.07 -8.09
N LYS A 87 40.58 4.36 -7.96
CA LYS A 87 41.55 3.42 -7.37
C LYS A 87 41.26 3.07 -5.91
N LEU A 88 40.80 4.04 -5.11
CA LEU A 88 40.38 3.81 -3.73
C LEU A 88 39.11 2.94 -3.66
N HIS A 89 38.27 2.98 -4.69
CA HIS A 89 37.08 2.15 -4.82
C HIS A 89 37.42 0.73 -5.31
N ASP A 90 38.31 0.60 -6.30
CA ASP A 90 38.69 -0.68 -6.93
C ASP A 90 39.66 -1.51 -6.06
N GLY A 91 40.45 -0.86 -5.17
CA GLY A 91 41.44 -1.51 -4.30
C GLY A 91 40.92 -1.97 -2.93
N GLN A 92 39.63 -1.80 -2.65
CA GLN A 92 39.01 -2.36 -1.44
C GLN A 92 38.24 -3.64 -1.78
N PRO A 93 38.55 -4.80 -1.17
CA PRO A 93 37.61 -5.90 -1.13
C PRO A 93 36.41 -5.42 -0.30
N ASP A 94 35.39 -4.93 -0.99
CA ASP A 94 34.01 -4.73 -0.57
C ASP A 94 33.84 -4.65 0.97
N ALA A 95 34.38 -3.59 1.58
CA ALA A 95 34.42 -3.35 3.02
C ALA A 95 33.04 -3.02 3.61
N ALA A 96 31.97 -3.37 2.90
CA ALA A 96 30.65 -3.61 3.45
C ALA A 96 30.55 -5.03 4.08
N ALA A 97 31.68 -5.71 4.37
CA ALA A 97 31.70 -7.01 5.04
C ALA A 97 31.98 -6.96 6.56
N THR A 98 32.28 -5.80 7.18
CA THR A 98 32.45 -5.72 8.65
C THR A 98 31.83 -4.51 9.35
N GLY A 99 31.35 -3.48 8.65
CA GLY A 99 30.19 -2.73 9.12
C GLY A 99 28.98 -3.49 8.63
N LYS A 100 28.22 -4.18 9.53
CA LYS A 100 27.01 -4.97 9.21
C LYS A 100 26.44 -4.52 7.87
N LYS A 101 26.73 -5.27 6.78
CA LYS A 101 26.13 -5.09 5.47
C LYS A 101 24.66 -4.97 5.78
N GLY A 102 24.13 -3.75 5.76
CA GLY A 102 22.73 -3.51 6.01
C GLY A 102 22.06 -4.06 4.78
N ARG A 103 21.93 -5.39 4.73
CA ARG A 103 21.29 -6.18 3.69
C ARG A 103 20.11 -5.33 3.30
N ALA A 104 20.12 -4.74 2.10
CA ALA A 104 19.13 -3.76 1.68
C ALA A 104 17.80 -4.30 2.17
N LYS A 105 17.19 -3.62 3.16
CA LYS A 105 16.15 -4.25 3.99
C LYS A 105 15.12 -4.76 3.00
N LYS A 106 15.01 -6.09 2.84
CA LYS A 106 14.02 -6.68 1.94
C LYS A 106 12.70 -6.00 2.29
N LEU A 107 12.15 -5.24 1.34
CA LEU A 107 10.90 -4.53 1.56
C LEU A 107 9.88 -5.58 1.98
N LYS A 108 9.36 -5.44 3.20
CA LYS A 108 8.38 -6.39 3.72
C LYS A 108 7.12 -6.25 2.87
N ASN A 109 6.48 -7.38 2.56
CA ASN A 109 5.23 -7.40 1.82
C ASN A 109 5.30 -6.62 0.49
N HIS A 110 6.38 -6.82 -0.25
CA HIS A 110 6.68 -6.14 -1.50
C HIS A 110 6.39 -7.04 -2.69
N PHE A 111 5.79 -6.46 -3.72
CA PHE A 111 5.64 -7.07 -5.03
C PHE A 111 6.39 -6.22 -6.05
N THR A 112 7.17 -6.85 -6.91
CA THR A 112 7.73 -6.19 -8.11
C THR A 112 6.65 -6.06 -9.19
N PRO A 113 6.80 -5.14 -10.18
CA PRO A 113 5.87 -5.04 -11.30
C PRO A 113 5.64 -6.37 -12.04
N GLU A 114 6.70 -7.16 -12.21
CA GLU A 114 6.66 -8.47 -12.87
C GLU A 114 5.83 -9.47 -12.05
N GLN A 115 6.00 -9.47 -10.72
CA GLN A 115 5.18 -10.30 -9.83
C GLN A 115 3.71 -9.88 -9.84
N ILE A 116 3.42 -8.57 -9.92
CA ILE A 116 2.03 -8.07 -10.03
C ILE A 116 1.41 -8.52 -11.36
N ALA A 117 2.15 -8.44 -12.47
CA ALA A 117 1.70 -8.89 -13.77
C ALA A 117 1.45 -10.41 -13.80
N ALA A 118 2.41 -11.21 -13.32
CA ALA A 118 2.28 -12.66 -13.22
C ALA A 118 1.12 -13.08 -12.30
N LEU A 119 0.94 -12.37 -11.17
CA LEU A 119 -0.19 -12.59 -10.27
C LEU A 119 -1.50 -12.33 -10.99
N ARG A 120 -1.63 -11.19 -11.67
CA ARG A 120 -2.84 -10.83 -12.43
C ARG A 120 -3.17 -11.89 -13.48
N GLU A 121 -2.18 -12.35 -14.24
CA GLU A 121 -2.36 -13.39 -15.26
C GLU A 121 -2.84 -14.71 -14.64
N LYS A 122 -2.15 -15.20 -13.60
CA LYS A 122 -2.52 -16.43 -12.88
C LYS A 122 -3.93 -16.36 -12.30
N ILE A 123 -4.36 -15.20 -11.82
CA ILE A 123 -5.71 -15.00 -11.27
C ILE A 123 -6.75 -15.05 -12.38
N ILE A 124 -6.52 -14.33 -13.49
CA ILE A 124 -7.50 -14.19 -14.56
C ILE A 124 -7.72 -15.51 -15.31
N SER A 125 -6.67 -16.29 -15.56
CA SER A 125 -6.73 -17.53 -16.34
C SER A 125 -7.54 -18.65 -15.68
N ARG A 126 -7.76 -18.57 -14.37
CA ARG A 126 -8.49 -19.56 -13.56
C ARG A 126 -9.89 -19.13 -13.13
N LEU A 127 -10.36 -17.97 -13.61
CA LEU A 127 -11.68 -17.49 -13.23
C LEU A 127 -12.77 -18.31 -13.93
N GLU A 128 -13.69 -18.84 -13.14
CA GLU A 128 -14.94 -19.39 -13.65
C GLU A 128 -15.81 -18.27 -14.25
N TRP A 129 -16.77 -18.64 -15.11
CA TRP A 129 -17.61 -17.68 -15.85
C TRP A 129 -18.24 -16.59 -14.96
N HIS A 130 -18.75 -16.97 -13.77
CA HIS A 130 -19.38 -16.02 -12.85
C HIS A 130 -18.36 -15.09 -12.19
N GLN A 131 -17.15 -15.60 -11.92
CA GLN A 131 -16.05 -14.81 -11.38
C GLN A 131 -15.47 -13.85 -12.43
N ARG A 132 -15.43 -14.27 -13.69
CA ARG A 132 -15.13 -13.39 -14.83
C ARG A 132 -16.15 -12.26 -14.91
N GLY A 133 -17.45 -12.57 -14.81
CA GLY A 133 -18.50 -11.55 -14.75
C GLY A 133 -18.33 -10.56 -13.59
N TRP A 134 -17.92 -11.03 -12.41
CA TRP A 134 -17.56 -10.14 -11.29
C TRP A 134 -16.36 -9.26 -11.61
N PHE A 135 -15.36 -9.79 -12.31
CA PHE A 135 -14.16 -9.01 -12.66
C PHE A 135 -14.48 -7.94 -13.69
N ASP A 136 -15.23 -8.29 -14.73
CA ASP A 136 -15.64 -7.36 -15.78
C ASP A 136 -16.56 -6.26 -15.22
N SER A 137 -17.35 -6.60 -14.20
CA SER A 137 -18.16 -5.60 -13.49
C SER A 137 -17.35 -4.48 -12.85
N LEU A 138 -16.05 -4.67 -12.56
CA LEU A 138 -15.20 -3.59 -12.03
C LEU A 138 -15.06 -2.45 -13.04
N THR A 139 -14.77 -2.79 -14.29
CA THR A 139 -14.63 -1.82 -15.38
C THR A 139 -15.97 -1.16 -15.67
N LEU A 140 -17.02 -1.98 -15.87
CA LEU A 140 -18.39 -1.51 -16.09
C LEU A 140 -18.84 -0.52 -15.01
N CYS A 141 -18.61 -0.86 -13.73
CA CYS A 141 -18.99 0.01 -12.62
C CYS A 141 -18.14 1.27 -12.58
N SER A 142 -16.83 1.18 -12.84
CA SER A 142 -15.94 2.34 -12.82
C SER A 142 -16.35 3.37 -13.88
N GLU A 143 -16.57 2.91 -15.12
CA GLU A 143 -16.97 3.77 -16.24
C GLU A 143 -18.34 4.42 -16.02
N ALA A 144 -19.28 3.69 -15.42
CA ALA A 144 -20.60 4.22 -15.07
C ALA A 144 -20.61 5.05 -13.77
N GLY A 145 -19.46 5.26 -13.10
CA GLY A 145 -19.39 5.95 -11.81
C GLY A 145 -20.20 5.26 -10.72
N ILE A 146 -20.31 3.93 -10.78
CA ILE A 146 -21.00 3.06 -9.83
C ILE A 146 -20.00 2.58 -8.79
N ARG A 147 -20.34 2.84 -7.52
CA ARG A 147 -19.46 2.51 -6.37
C ARG A 147 -19.92 1.29 -5.59
N ASN A 148 -21.15 0.82 -5.83
CA ASN A 148 -21.77 -0.25 -5.07
C ASN A 148 -21.99 -1.47 -5.97
N ARG A 149 -21.55 -2.64 -5.49
CA ARG A 149 -21.90 -3.94 -6.06
C ARG A 149 -22.56 -4.79 -4.98
N MET A 150 -23.68 -5.43 -5.28
CA MET A 150 -24.34 -6.39 -4.40
C MET A 150 -24.53 -7.71 -5.15
N ILE A 151 -24.01 -8.80 -4.61
CA ILE A 151 -24.04 -10.12 -5.22
C ILE A 151 -24.79 -11.07 -4.29
N LEU A 152 -25.89 -11.63 -4.76
CA LEU A 152 -26.45 -12.84 -4.17
C LEU A 152 -25.84 -14.04 -4.86
N LYS A 153 -25.26 -14.95 -4.09
CA LYS A 153 -24.54 -16.11 -4.61
C LYS A 153 -24.96 -17.38 -3.91
N SER A 154 -24.79 -18.51 -4.58
CA SER A 154 -24.94 -19.81 -3.93
C SER A 154 -23.72 -20.16 -3.09
N ARG A 155 -23.87 -21.14 -2.19
CA ARG A 155 -22.75 -21.65 -1.40
C ARG A 155 -21.72 -22.33 -2.32
N GLN A 156 -20.47 -22.36 -1.85
CA GLN A 156 -19.39 -23.16 -2.46
C GLN A 156 -19.01 -22.81 -3.92
N ILE A 157 -19.34 -21.61 -4.42
CA ILE A 157 -18.94 -21.16 -5.78
C ILE A 157 -17.64 -20.32 -5.81
N GLY A 158 -16.82 -20.38 -4.76
CA GLY A 158 -15.54 -19.68 -4.70
C GLY A 158 -15.59 -18.16 -4.51
N ALA A 159 -16.69 -17.58 -3.98
CA ALA A 159 -16.83 -16.13 -3.79
C ALA A 159 -15.74 -15.52 -2.89
N THR A 160 -15.50 -16.09 -1.71
CA THR A 160 -14.44 -15.65 -0.79
C THR A 160 -13.06 -15.68 -1.44
N TRP A 161 -12.80 -16.73 -2.23
CA TRP A 161 -11.54 -16.91 -2.93
C TRP A 161 -11.33 -15.84 -4.01
N TYR A 162 -12.38 -15.53 -4.76
CA TYR A 162 -12.34 -14.50 -5.79
C TYR A 162 -12.17 -13.11 -5.19
N PHE A 163 -13.01 -12.71 -4.23
CA PHE A 163 -12.97 -11.35 -3.68
C PHE A 163 -11.70 -11.06 -2.86
N ALA A 164 -11.08 -12.09 -2.27
CA ALA A 164 -9.76 -11.95 -1.64
C ALA A 164 -8.69 -11.54 -2.66
N GLN A 165 -8.72 -12.14 -3.86
CA GLN A 165 -7.77 -11.87 -4.94
C GLN A 165 -8.07 -10.58 -5.68
N GLU A 166 -9.33 -10.27 -5.93
CA GLU A 166 -9.78 -8.99 -6.46
C GLU A 166 -9.22 -7.86 -5.58
N ALA A 167 -9.43 -7.95 -4.27
CA ALA A 167 -8.91 -6.99 -3.31
C ALA A 167 -7.38 -6.88 -3.33
N LEU A 168 -6.65 -7.99 -3.44
CA LEU A 168 -5.18 -7.96 -3.56
C LEU A 168 -4.76 -7.21 -4.83
N LEU A 169 -5.36 -7.50 -5.98
CA LEU A 169 -5.09 -6.76 -7.22
C LEU A 169 -5.42 -5.27 -7.07
N MET A 170 -6.52 -4.92 -6.39
CA MET A 170 -6.87 -3.52 -6.13
C MET A 170 -5.89 -2.83 -5.18
N ALA A 171 -5.31 -3.54 -4.21
CA ALA A 171 -4.29 -3.01 -3.31
C ALA A 171 -2.94 -2.78 -4.01
N LEU A 172 -2.68 -3.52 -5.08
CA LEU A 172 -1.43 -3.45 -5.86
C LEU A 172 -1.46 -2.45 -7.01
N ARG A 173 -2.61 -1.83 -7.28
CA ARG A 173 -2.75 -0.78 -8.30
C ARG A 173 -1.82 0.40 -8.06
N ASP A 174 -1.15 0.85 -9.10
CA ASP A 174 -0.35 2.07 -9.14
C ASP A 174 -1.19 3.28 -9.56
N ASP A 175 -2.16 3.07 -10.44
CA ASP A 175 -3.13 4.01 -11.02
C ASP A 175 -4.24 4.45 -10.04
N VAL A 176 -3.86 4.98 -8.87
CA VAL A 176 -4.81 5.60 -7.93
C VAL A 176 -4.53 7.09 -7.77
N ALA A 177 -5.58 7.88 -7.65
CA ALA A 177 -5.46 9.31 -7.40
C ALA A 177 -5.01 9.61 -5.96
N GLN A 178 -5.37 8.73 -5.02
CA GLN A 178 -5.08 8.92 -3.60
C GLN A 178 -4.64 7.60 -2.95
N PRO A 179 -3.63 7.59 -2.04
CA PRO A 179 -3.11 6.37 -1.43
C PRO A 179 -4.17 5.50 -0.74
N TYR A 180 -5.15 6.13 -0.08
CA TYR A 180 -6.23 5.42 0.63
C TYR A 180 -7.11 4.57 -0.29
N GLN A 181 -7.08 4.80 -1.62
CA GLN A 181 -7.84 4.02 -2.59
C GLN A 181 -7.28 2.59 -2.79
N ARG A 182 -6.05 2.34 -2.31
CA ARG A 182 -5.44 1.00 -2.28
C ARG A 182 -5.84 0.19 -1.04
N ASN A 183 -6.37 0.84 0.00
CA ASN A 183 -6.76 0.12 1.22
C ASN A 183 -7.96 -0.80 0.97
N GLN A 184 -7.94 -1.97 1.58
CA GLN A 184 -9.00 -2.98 1.48
C GLN A 184 -9.48 -3.34 2.89
N ILE A 185 -10.79 -3.33 3.09
CA ILE A 185 -11.42 -3.59 4.39
C ILE A 185 -12.42 -4.72 4.19
N PHE A 186 -12.20 -5.83 4.90
CA PHE A 186 -13.09 -6.98 4.91
C PHE A 186 -13.90 -6.99 6.19
N LEU A 187 -15.22 -7.03 6.06
CA LEU A 187 -16.15 -7.26 7.16
C LEU A 187 -16.88 -8.58 6.92
N SER A 188 -16.75 -9.51 7.87
CA SER A 188 -17.45 -10.80 7.86
C SER A 188 -18.25 -11.00 9.16
N ALA A 189 -19.13 -11.99 9.18
CA ALA A 189 -19.93 -12.32 10.37
C ALA A 189 -19.08 -12.68 11.62
N SER A 190 -17.82 -13.09 11.42
CA SER A 190 -16.84 -13.29 12.49
C SER A 190 -15.42 -12.94 12.04
N ARG A 191 -14.54 -12.63 12.99
CA ARG A 191 -13.11 -12.37 12.71
C ARG A 191 -12.41 -13.59 12.09
N ARG A 192 -12.80 -14.80 12.51
CA ARG A 192 -12.28 -16.06 11.94
C ARG A 192 -12.62 -16.18 10.44
N GLN A 193 -13.84 -15.81 10.05
CA GLN A 193 -14.22 -15.77 8.64
C GLN A 193 -13.45 -14.68 7.88
N ALA A 194 -13.28 -13.50 8.46
CA ALA A 194 -12.49 -12.44 7.83
C ALA A 194 -11.02 -12.89 7.57
N PHE A 195 -10.43 -13.67 8.48
CA PHE A 195 -9.09 -14.25 8.30
C PHE A 195 -9.01 -15.31 7.18
N GLN A 196 -10.14 -15.82 6.67
CA GLN A 196 -10.13 -16.64 5.47
C GLN A 196 -9.67 -15.84 4.24
N PHE A 197 -10.07 -14.57 4.12
CA PHE A 197 -9.58 -13.67 3.06
C PHE A 197 -8.07 -13.49 3.18
N LYS A 198 -7.57 -13.26 4.41
CA LYS A 198 -6.15 -13.14 4.69
C LYS A 198 -5.37 -14.37 4.23
N SER A 199 -5.83 -15.57 4.60
CA SER A 199 -5.18 -16.82 4.19
C SER A 199 -5.13 -16.97 2.68
N ILE A 200 -6.21 -16.63 1.97
CA ILE A 200 -6.26 -16.71 0.51
C ILE A 200 -5.32 -15.68 -0.13
N ILE A 201 -5.28 -14.44 0.38
CA ILE A 201 -4.36 -13.39 -0.07
C ILE A 201 -2.90 -13.85 0.09
N GLN A 202 -2.55 -14.45 1.23
CA GLN A 202 -1.21 -14.98 1.47
C GLN A 202 -0.86 -16.12 0.52
N LYS A 203 -1.80 -17.03 0.24
CA LYS A 203 -1.61 -18.11 -0.74
C LYS A 203 -1.41 -17.55 -2.15
N ALA A 204 -2.24 -16.61 -2.58
CA ALA A 204 -2.11 -15.98 -3.89
C ALA A 204 -0.78 -15.23 -4.05
N ALA A 205 -0.31 -14.54 -3.01
CA ALA A 205 1.00 -13.89 -3.01
C ALA A 205 2.15 -14.90 -3.11
N ALA A 206 2.03 -16.05 -2.45
CA ALA A 206 3.03 -17.12 -2.51
C ALA A 206 3.13 -17.77 -3.91
N GLU A 207 2.07 -17.72 -4.73
CA GLU A 207 2.10 -18.20 -6.13
C GLU A 207 3.05 -17.39 -7.04
N VAL A 208 3.52 -16.22 -6.57
CA VAL A 208 4.51 -15.34 -7.23
C VAL A 208 5.71 -15.03 -6.33
N ASP A 209 6.03 -15.94 -5.40
CA ASP A 209 7.18 -15.87 -4.51
C ASP A 209 7.19 -14.68 -3.53
N VAL A 210 6.00 -14.16 -3.17
CA VAL A 210 5.85 -13.10 -2.17
C VAL A 210 5.27 -13.65 -0.86
N GLU A 211 6.09 -13.61 0.20
CA GLU A 211 5.65 -13.96 1.56
C GLU A 211 5.02 -12.73 2.25
N LEU A 212 3.69 -12.75 2.43
CA LEU A 212 2.96 -11.70 3.14
C LEU A 212 2.88 -11.97 4.65
N LYS A 213 3.37 -11.01 5.44
CA LYS A 213 3.37 -11.00 6.91
C LYS A 213 2.42 -9.95 7.47
N GLY A 214 1.83 -10.25 8.61
CA GLY A 214 0.94 -9.35 9.34
C GLY A 214 0.12 -10.12 10.37
N GLY A 215 -0.15 -9.51 11.52
CA GLY A 215 -1.03 -10.06 12.55
C GLY A 215 -2.49 -9.83 12.17
N ASP A 216 -3.03 -8.70 12.62
CA ASP A 216 -4.44 -8.35 12.44
C ASP A 216 -4.75 -7.65 11.11
N LYS A 217 -3.72 -7.06 10.50
CA LYS A 217 -3.75 -6.46 9.16
C LYS A 217 -2.48 -6.80 8.40
N ILE A 218 -2.54 -6.68 7.08
CA ILE A 218 -1.36 -6.74 6.20
C ILE A 218 -1.11 -5.31 5.69
N ILE A 219 0.14 -4.85 5.76
CA ILE A 219 0.57 -3.57 5.17
C ILE A 219 1.54 -3.90 4.04
N LEU A 220 1.19 -3.54 2.82
CA LEU A 220 2.05 -3.73 1.64
C LEU A 220 3.12 -2.64 1.59
N SER A 221 4.23 -2.91 0.90
CA SER A 221 5.33 -1.94 0.75
C SER A 221 4.92 -0.64 0.05
N ASN A 222 3.83 -0.67 -0.73
CA ASN A 222 3.26 0.50 -1.42
C ASN A 222 2.33 1.34 -0.53
N GLY A 223 2.23 1.01 0.76
CA GLY A 223 1.41 1.69 1.76
C GLY A 223 -0.04 1.20 1.84
N ALA A 224 -0.47 0.26 0.99
CA ALA A 224 -1.82 -0.29 1.06
C ALA A 224 -2.03 -1.12 2.32
N GLU A 225 -3.14 -0.88 3.02
CA GLU A 225 -3.52 -1.66 4.20
C GLU A 225 -4.69 -2.60 3.88
N LEU A 226 -4.57 -3.88 4.29
CA LEU A 226 -5.64 -4.88 4.24
C LEU A 226 -6.10 -5.21 5.66
N HIS A 227 -7.34 -4.83 5.99
CA HIS A 227 -7.96 -4.96 7.31
C HIS A 227 -8.98 -6.09 7.33
N PHE A 228 -8.96 -6.94 8.36
CA PHE A 228 -9.84 -8.10 8.48
C PHE A 228 -10.69 -8.03 9.76
N LEU A 229 -11.94 -7.61 9.62
CA LEU A 229 -12.81 -7.22 10.72
C LEU A 229 -13.96 -8.22 10.91
N GLY A 230 -14.33 -8.47 12.17
CA GLY A 230 -15.60 -9.09 12.54
C GLY A 230 -16.69 -8.04 12.80
N THR A 231 -17.85 -8.47 13.30
CA THR A 231 -19.06 -7.65 13.53
C THR A 231 -18.98 -6.65 14.70
N SER A 232 -17.78 -6.32 15.18
CA SER A 232 -17.59 -5.28 16.19
C SER A 232 -17.59 -3.90 15.54
N ALA A 233 -18.72 -3.18 15.66
CA ALA A 233 -18.88 -1.83 15.13
C ALA A 233 -17.83 -0.83 15.68
N ALA A 234 -17.38 -1.01 16.93
CA ALA A 234 -16.36 -0.17 17.56
C ALA A 234 -15.00 -0.24 16.86
N THR A 235 -14.68 -1.37 16.24
CA THR A 235 -13.40 -1.59 15.56
C THR A 235 -13.42 -1.09 14.12
N ALA A 236 -14.60 -0.78 13.56
CA ALA A 236 -14.79 -0.49 12.14
C ALA A 236 -14.90 1.01 11.81
N GLN A 237 -14.81 1.94 12.78
CA GLN A 237 -15.06 3.36 12.49
C GLN A 237 -13.86 4.17 11.97
N SER A 238 -12.63 3.66 12.11
CA SER A 238 -11.41 4.46 11.89
C SER A 238 -10.75 4.29 10.52
N TYR A 239 -11.21 3.33 9.71
CA TYR A 239 -10.50 2.95 8.48
C TYR A 239 -11.11 3.58 7.24
N THR A 240 -10.27 3.91 6.27
CA THR A 240 -10.67 4.45 4.97
C THR A 240 -10.16 3.55 3.87
N GLY A 241 -11.04 3.01 3.04
CA GLY A 241 -10.67 2.09 1.96
C GLY A 241 -11.82 1.48 1.19
N ASN A 242 -11.51 0.63 0.21
CA ASN A 242 -12.49 -0.20 -0.47
C ASN A 242 -13.04 -1.25 0.51
N PHE A 243 -14.34 -1.48 0.47
CA PHE A 243 -15.04 -2.26 1.46
C PHE A 243 -15.66 -3.53 0.87
N TYR A 244 -15.46 -4.66 1.54
CA TYR A 244 -16.04 -5.96 1.22
C TYR A 244 -16.88 -6.44 2.40
N PHE A 245 -18.17 -6.67 2.17
CA PHE A 245 -19.10 -7.21 3.16
C PHE A 245 -19.51 -8.63 2.80
N ASP A 246 -18.90 -9.59 3.47
CA ASP A 246 -19.17 -11.01 3.32
C ASP A 246 -20.37 -11.45 4.16
N GLU A 247 -21.18 -12.34 3.59
CA GLU A 247 -22.40 -12.91 4.17
C GLU A 247 -23.31 -11.86 4.84
N PHE A 248 -23.51 -10.71 4.18
CA PHE A 248 -24.27 -9.59 4.73
C PHE A 248 -25.75 -9.88 5.03
N PHE A 249 -26.32 -10.99 4.53
CA PHE A 249 -27.65 -11.49 4.91
C PHE A 249 -27.65 -12.41 6.15
N TRP A 250 -26.48 -12.66 6.74
CA TRP A 250 -26.28 -13.52 7.91
C TRP A 250 -25.62 -12.79 9.08
N VAL A 251 -25.54 -11.45 9.01
CA VAL A 251 -25.01 -10.62 10.08
C VAL A 251 -26.15 -9.95 10.83
N SER A 252 -26.13 -10.05 12.16
CA SER A 252 -26.99 -9.25 13.02
C SER A 252 -26.63 -7.77 12.92
N ARG A 253 -27.61 -6.87 13.04
CA ARG A 253 -27.40 -5.41 13.04
C ARG A 253 -26.74 -4.90 11.75
N PHE A 254 -27.09 -5.49 10.62
CA PHE A 254 -26.67 -5.07 9.29
C PHE A 254 -26.93 -3.58 9.05
N ALA A 255 -28.03 -2.98 9.50
CA ALA A 255 -28.26 -1.54 9.31
C ALA A 255 -27.18 -0.68 9.99
N GLU A 256 -26.77 -1.06 11.21
CA GLU A 256 -25.67 -0.43 11.95
C GLU A 256 -24.34 -0.65 11.23
N LEU A 257 -24.00 -1.90 10.91
CA LEU A 257 -22.75 -2.26 10.24
C LEU A 257 -22.62 -1.64 8.85
N ARG A 258 -23.72 -1.56 8.08
CA ARG A 258 -23.77 -0.87 6.78
C ARG A 258 -23.52 0.63 6.95
N LYS A 259 -24.03 1.26 8.01
CA LYS A 259 -23.77 2.68 8.27
C LYS A 259 -22.26 2.91 8.48
N VAL A 260 -21.62 2.03 9.26
CA VAL A 260 -20.16 2.07 9.49
C VAL A 260 -19.40 1.78 8.19
N ALA A 261 -19.81 0.79 7.40
CA ALA A 261 -19.28 0.54 6.06
C ALA A 261 -19.41 1.73 5.11
N GLY A 262 -20.55 2.42 5.16
CA GLY A 262 -20.79 3.65 4.42
C GLY A 262 -19.80 4.74 4.80
N ALA A 263 -19.53 4.91 6.10
CA ALA A 263 -18.57 5.88 6.63
C ALA A 263 -17.13 5.62 6.16
N MET A 264 -16.68 4.36 6.24
CA MET A 264 -15.32 3.94 5.82
C MET A 264 -15.05 4.14 4.32
N ALA A 265 -16.10 4.08 3.50
CA ALA A 265 -16.02 4.22 2.05
C ALA A 265 -16.73 5.49 1.54
N THR A 266 -16.69 6.58 2.30
CA THR A 266 -17.29 7.88 1.91
C THR A 266 -16.49 8.57 0.80
N LEU A 267 -15.16 8.65 0.95
CA LEU A 267 -14.28 9.39 0.04
C LEU A 267 -14.38 8.91 -1.40
N SER A 268 -14.14 9.82 -2.35
CA SER A 268 -14.25 9.53 -3.78
C SER A 268 -13.34 8.40 -4.25
N GLY A 269 -13.84 7.58 -5.18
CA GLY A 269 -13.15 6.43 -5.76
C GLY A 269 -13.18 5.14 -4.92
N LEU A 270 -13.73 5.15 -3.70
CA LEU A 270 -13.86 3.94 -2.89
C LEU A 270 -15.08 3.10 -3.28
N ARG A 271 -14.89 1.78 -3.42
CA ARG A 271 -15.94 0.82 -3.77
C ARG A 271 -16.48 0.10 -2.53
N ARG A 272 -17.73 -0.36 -2.62
CA ARG A 272 -18.40 -1.21 -1.64
C ARG A 272 -18.97 -2.43 -2.35
N THR A 273 -18.45 -3.61 -2.01
CA THR A 273 -18.87 -4.89 -2.57
C THR A 273 -19.52 -5.72 -1.47
N TYR A 274 -20.82 -5.97 -1.59
CA TYR A 274 -21.57 -6.83 -0.68
C TYR A 274 -21.80 -8.16 -1.38
N PHE A 275 -21.55 -9.27 -0.72
CA PHE A 275 -21.85 -10.59 -1.29
C PHE A 275 -22.32 -11.53 -0.21
N SER A 276 -23.34 -12.32 -0.50
CA SER A 276 -23.95 -13.21 0.49
C SER A 276 -24.72 -14.33 -0.18
N THR A 277 -24.90 -15.42 0.55
CA THR A 277 -26.02 -16.30 0.27
C THR A 277 -27.33 -15.62 0.64
N PRO A 278 -28.43 -15.83 -0.12
CA PRO A 278 -29.71 -15.24 0.22
C PRO A 278 -30.20 -15.78 1.57
N SER A 279 -30.93 -14.94 2.30
CA SER A 279 -31.65 -15.28 3.53
C SER A 279 -33.14 -14.97 3.36
N THR A 280 -33.93 -15.10 4.42
CA THR A 280 -35.36 -14.79 4.41
C THR A 280 -35.62 -13.32 4.12
N GLU A 281 -36.79 -13.01 3.56
CA GLU A 281 -37.22 -11.63 3.26
C GLU A 281 -37.39 -10.77 4.52
N THR A 282 -37.47 -11.41 5.69
CA THR A 282 -37.55 -10.75 7.00
C THR A 282 -36.22 -10.17 7.48
N HIS A 283 -35.09 -10.54 6.87
CA HIS A 283 -33.79 -10.00 7.25
C HIS A 283 -33.69 -8.52 6.88
N GLU A 284 -33.14 -7.68 7.75
CA GLU A 284 -33.04 -6.22 7.57
C GLU A 284 -32.25 -5.79 6.32
N ALA A 285 -31.42 -6.68 5.76
CA ALA A 285 -30.70 -6.43 4.51
C ALA A 285 -31.60 -6.50 3.27
N TYR A 286 -32.76 -7.16 3.35
CA TYR A 286 -33.65 -7.39 2.20
C TYR A 286 -34.17 -6.07 1.62
N VAL A 287 -34.58 -5.12 2.47
CA VAL A 287 -35.05 -3.79 2.04
C VAL A 287 -33.98 -2.95 1.33
N TYR A 288 -32.70 -3.30 1.49
CA TYR A 288 -31.59 -2.68 0.75
C TYR A 288 -31.32 -3.40 -0.57
N TRP A 289 -31.46 -4.73 -0.56
CA TRP A 289 -31.34 -5.54 -1.77
C TRP A 289 -32.45 -5.21 -2.77
N ASN A 290 -33.71 -5.17 -2.35
CA ASN A 290 -34.86 -4.94 -3.22
C ASN A 290 -35.12 -3.46 -3.57
N GLY A 291 -34.31 -2.53 -3.06
CA GLY A 291 -34.43 -1.10 -3.34
C GLY A 291 -35.54 -0.35 -2.57
N ASP A 292 -36.30 -1.02 -1.69
CA ASP A 292 -37.36 -0.40 -0.91
C ASP A 292 -36.82 0.74 -0.05
N ARG A 293 -35.66 0.56 0.56
CA ARG A 293 -35.00 1.60 1.35
C ARG A 293 -34.65 2.85 0.53
N TRP A 294 -34.38 2.71 -0.77
CA TRP A 294 -34.13 3.85 -1.66
C TRP A 294 -35.43 4.55 -2.06
N ASN A 295 -36.51 3.79 -2.20
CA ASN A 295 -37.86 4.31 -2.48
C ASN A 295 -38.54 4.95 -1.26
N GLU A 296 -38.18 4.55 -0.04
CA GLU A 296 -38.82 4.99 1.20
C GLU A 296 -38.84 6.52 1.35
N LYS A 297 -37.77 7.20 0.92
CA LYS A 297 -37.65 8.66 0.98
C LYS A 297 -38.22 9.40 -0.23
N LYS A 298 -38.89 8.68 -1.14
CA LYS A 298 -39.43 9.23 -2.39
C LYS A 298 -40.95 9.28 -2.36
N ALA A 299 -41.49 10.37 -2.91
CA ALA A 299 -42.91 10.47 -3.23
C ALA A 299 -43.33 9.29 -4.13
N ALA A 300 -44.57 8.80 -3.98
CA ALA A 300 -45.05 7.58 -4.64
C ALA A 300 -44.78 7.56 -6.16
N HIS A 301 -45.02 8.67 -6.86
CA HIS A 301 -44.80 8.82 -8.29
C HIS A 301 -43.32 8.87 -8.73
N LYS A 302 -42.37 9.06 -7.79
CA LYS A 302 -40.92 9.04 -8.03
C LYS A 302 -40.27 7.72 -7.64
N ARG A 303 -41.02 6.79 -7.04
CA ARG A 303 -40.52 5.46 -6.70
C ARG A 303 -40.23 4.69 -7.99
N GLN A 304 -39.15 3.92 -7.99
CA GLN A 304 -38.77 3.08 -9.14
C GLN A 304 -38.98 1.61 -8.77
N ARG A 305 -39.41 0.80 -9.73
CA ARG A 305 -39.49 -0.65 -9.54
C ARG A 305 -38.09 -1.26 -9.65
N PHE A 306 -37.77 -2.17 -8.74
CA PHE A 306 -36.56 -2.97 -8.78
C PHE A 306 -36.95 -4.40 -9.13
N SER A 307 -36.56 -4.87 -10.31
CA SER A 307 -36.72 -6.27 -10.68
C SER A 307 -35.56 -7.07 -10.09
N VAL A 308 -35.79 -7.68 -8.92
CA VAL A 308 -34.76 -8.44 -8.17
C VAL A 308 -34.90 -9.96 -8.30
N ASP A 309 -35.44 -10.40 -9.43
CA ASP A 309 -35.52 -11.82 -9.79
C ASP A 309 -34.27 -12.28 -10.53
N TRP A 310 -34.05 -13.60 -10.56
CA TRP A 310 -32.90 -14.20 -11.21
C TRP A 310 -32.85 -13.93 -12.72
N LYS A 311 -33.99 -13.94 -13.43
CA LYS A 311 -34.00 -13.74 -14.89
C LYS A 311 -33.51 -12.34 -15.26
N THR A 312 -33.77 -11.35 -14.41
CA THR A 312 -33.27 -9.99 -14.62
C THR A 312 -31.81 -9.84 -14.19
N LEU A 313 -31.40 -10.49 -13.10
CA LEU A 313 -30.11 -10.19 -12.44
C LEU A 313 -28.98 -11.20 -12.69
N HIS A 314 -29.20 -12.31 -13.41
CA HIS A 314 -28.15 -13.33 -13.57
C HIS A 314 -26.88 -12.83 -14.28
N ASN A 315 -27.02 -11.91 -15.22
CA ASN A 315 -25.90 -11.28 -15.95
C ASN A 315 -25.37 -10.00 -15.28
N GLY A 316 -25.97 -9.57 -14.16
CA GLY A 316 -25.63 -8.32 -13.52
C GLY A 316 -26.35 -7.12 -14.14
N LEU A 317 -26.86 -6.22 -13.31
CA LEU A 317 -27.58 -5.02 -13.77
C LEU A 317 -27.29 -3.82 -12.86
N ILE A 318 -27.05 -2.65 -13.45
CA ILE A 318 -27.03 -1.38 -12.71
C ILE A 318 -28.48 -0.97 -12.45
N CYS A 319 -28.89 -0.99 -11.18
CA CYS A 319 -30.24 -0.61 -10.77
C CYS A 319 -30.39 0.90 -10.51
N PRO A 320 -31.63 1.41 -10.37
CA PRO A 320 -31.91 2.86 -10.21
C PRO A 320 -31.20 3.53 -9.02
N ASP A 321 -30.85 2.79 -7.98
CA ASP A 321 -30.11 3.29 -6.81
C ASP A 321 -28.59 3.41 -7.04
N ARG A 322 -28.12 3.26 -8.28
CA ARG A 322 -26.70 3.25 -8.65
C ARG A 322 -25.91 2.14 -7.94
N THR A 323 -26.52 0.97 -7.84
CA THR A 323 -25.88 -0.26 -7.37
C THR A 323 -25.96 -1.31 -8.45
N TRP A 324 -24.82 -1.90 -8.80
CA TRP A 324 -24.79 -3.07 -9.66
C TRP A 324 -25.19 -4.31 -8.86
N ARG A 325 -26.17 -5.07 -9.32
CA ARG A 325 -26.70 -6.26 -8.65
C ARG A 325 -26.57 -7.49 -9.51
N GLN A 326 -26.22 -8.63 -8.92
CA GLN A 326 -26.23 -9.92 -9.60
C GLN A 326 -26.75 -11.04 -8.69
N ILE A 327 -27.44 -12.02 -9.28
CA ILE A 327 -27.78 -13.30 -8.63
C ILE A 327 -27.05 -14.45 -9.34
N VAL A 328 -26.27 -15.24 -8.61
CA VAL A 328 -25.51 -16.38 -9.15
C VAL A 328 -25.98 -17.70 -8.53
N THR A 329 -26.45 -18.61 -9.37
CA THR A 329 -26.88 -19.97 -9.00
C THR A 329 -26.18 -21.03 -9.86
N PRO A 330 -25.49 -22.02 -9.28
CA PRO A 330 -24.91 -23.14 -10.02
C PRO A 330 -26.05 -23.99 -10.59
N GLY A 331 -25.96 -24.36 -11.87
CA GLY A 331 -26.90 -25.28 -12.53
C GLY A 331 -28.04 -24.64 -13.33
N ARG A 332 -28.01 -23.33 -13.61
CA ARG A 332 -28.92 -22.68 -14.59
C ARG A 332 -28.14 -21.96 -15.69
N CYS A 333 -27.04 -22.56 -16.13
CA CYS A 333 -26.45 -22.22 -17.42
C CYS A 333 -27.36 -22.86 -18.48
N GLY A 334 -28.24 -22.05 -19.07
CA GLY A 334 -28.97 -22.42 -20.27
C GLY A 334 -28.09 -22.33 -21.49
#